data_AF-A0A8C7YGE9-F1
#
_entry.id   AF-A0A8C7YGE9-F1
#
_cell.length_a   1.000
_cell.length_b   1.000
_cell.length_c   1.000
_cell.angle_alpha   90.00
_cell.angle_beta   90.00
_cell.angle_gamma   90.00
#
_symmetry.space_group_name_H-M   'P 1'
#
loop_
_entity.id
_entity.type
_entity.pdbx_description
1 polymer ?
#
loop_
_entity_poly.entity_id
_entity_poly.type
_entity_poly.pdbx_seq_one_letter_code
_entity_poly.pdbx_strand_id
1 'polypeptide(L)'
;MAANAGSMFQYWKRFDLQQLQKELDATATQLANRQDESEQSRKKLIDLSREFKKTTPEDLRKQVAPLLKSFQGEIDALSKRSKEAEAAFLNVYKKIIDVPDPVPVLELAQQLQLKLQRMHDIETENTKLRETLEDYNKEFAEVKNQEVTIKALKEKIREYEQSLKNEAENLAQEKQLQLHNDYAEKESFRLTLFFFLFSSSFTALETTQAELFDLKTKYDEESTEQAAEGASHSSLEAELRAKERETAQLVEDVQRLQASLSKLRETTSSQITQLEQQLSSKSAVLKELEEKLEKQADYEEDSSKPLEVLLLERNRALQSESAALRIANTELSGRYSELQGEFSAAVQTSSEQKELIVKLEHDLGTIQAMSSLPRPQADGSEISNMRNIPDPIKEASASFAGLGVSLNTELPQGQMDSLLAIISSQRERFRSRNQELEVENRSLQQTMQALQNELDSLRADNIKLYEKIKFLQSYPGKAGGSDDTVMRYSSQYEERLDPFASFSKRERQRRYLSLSPWDKATLSLGRVILSNKMARTVAFFYTLFLHCLVFLVLYKTAWSESIGRDCTAFCAKKYSDHLHRFHENDQNL
;
A
#
# COMPACT_ATOMS: atom_id res chain seq x y z
N MET A 1 33.57 -2.44 -11.90
CA MET A 1 32.20 -1.99 -12.16
C MET A 1 31.71 -2.76 -13.36
N ALA A 2 30.81 -3.72 -13.20
CA ALA A 2 30.24 -4.44 -14.33
C ALA A 2 29.19 -3.53 -15.01
N ALA A 3 29.31 -3.31 -16.32
CA ALA A 3 28.33 -2.55 -17.06
C ALA A 3 26.97 -3.28 -17.01
N ASN A 4 25.94 -2.59 -16.52
CA ASN A 4 24.54 -3.06 -16.56
C ASN A 4 24.14 -3.32 -18.02
N ALA A 5 23.43 -4.42 -18.32
CA ALA A 5 22.93 -4.73 -19.67
C ALA A 5 22.18 -3.55 -20.33
N GLY A 6 21.41 -2.78 -19.56
CA GLY A 6 20.77 -1.56 -20.03
C GLY A 6 21.75 -0.44 -20.40
N SER A 7 22.86 -0.29 -19.67
CA SER A 7 23.91 0.68 -20.03
C SER A 7 24.65 0.26 -21.31
N MET A 8 24.88 -1.04 -21.52
CA MET A 8 25.47 -1.57 -22.75
C MET A 8 24.52 -1.40 -23.94
N PHE A 9 23.22 -1.68 -23.76
CA PHE A 9 22.21 -1.44 -24.78
C PHE A 9 22.19 0.03 -25.23
N GLN A 10 22.15 0.97 -24.28
CA GLN A 10 22.15 2.40 -24.60
C GLN A 10 23.43 2.86 -25.31
N TYR A 11 24.58 2.31 -24.93
CA TYR A 11 25.85 2.60 -25.60
C TYR A 11 25.82 2.14 -27.07
N TRP A 12 25.50 0.86 -27.32
CA TRP A 12 25.50 0.29 -28.67
C TRP A 12 24.43 0.91 -29.57
N LYS A 13 23.27 1.26 -29.01
CA LYS A 13 22.24 1.99 -29.74
C LYS A 13 22.70 3.37 -30.20
N ARG A 14 23.51 4.07 -29.39
CA ARG A 14 24.08 5.37 -29.74
C ARG A 14 25.29 5.26 -30.65
N PHE A 15 26.06 4.17 -30.52
CA PHE A 15 27.22 3.90 -31.36
C PHE A 15 26.81 3.66 -32.82
N ASP A 16 25.63 3.08 -33.05
CA ASP A 16 25.05 2.83 -34.37
C ASP A 16 26.02 2.11 -35.32
N LEU A 17 26.27 0.83 -35.02
CA LEU A 17 27.20 0.01 -35.79
C LEU A 17 26.80 -0.07 -37.27
N GLN A 18 25.50 -0.05 -37.59
CA GLN A 18 25.02 -0.14 -38.97
C GLN A 18 25.38 1.12 -39.77
N GLN A 19 25.25 2.30 -39.17
CA GLN A 19 25.67 3.54 -39.81
C GLN A 19 27.19 3.55 -40.04
N LEU A 20 27.98 3.16 -39.04
CA LEU A 20 29.43 3.04 -39.19
C LEU A 20 29.82 2.04 -40.30
N GLN A 21 29.14 0.89 -40.37
CA GLN A 21 29.37 -0.10 -41.44
C GLN A 21 29.12 0.47 -42.83
N LYS A 22 28.01 1.23 -43.02
CA LYS A 22 27.71 1.91 -44.29
C LYS A 22 28.77 2.94 -44.67
N GLU A 23 29.25 3.73 -43.71
CA GLU A 23 30.30 4.73 -43.94
C GLU A 23 31.63 4.08 -44.31
N LEU A 24 31.96 2.97 -43.66
CA LEU A 24 33.16 2.18 -43.97
C LEU A 24 33.07 1.52 -45.36
N ASP A 25 31.92 0.98 -45.76
CA ASP A 25 31.67 0.44 -47.10
C ASP A 25 31.85 1.51 -48.19
N ALA A 26 31.27 2.70 -47.97
CA ALA A 26 31.42 3.82 -48.88
C ALA A 26 32.91 4.23 -49.01
N THR A 27 33.63 4.29 -47.88
CA THR A 27 35.06 4.61 -47.86
C THR A 27 35.89 3.54 -48.56
N ALA A 28 35.60 2.25 -48.34
CA ALA A 28 36.27 1.13 -49.00
C ALA A 28 36.06 1.17 -50.53
N THR A 29 34.85 1.49 -50.98
CA THR A 29 34.52 1.65 -52.40
C THR A 29 35.30 2.81 -53.02
N GLN A 30 35.34 3.97 -52.35
CA GLN A 30 36.14 5.12 -52.81
C GLN A 30 37.64 4.81 -52.84
N LEU A 31 38.13 4.01 -51.88
CA LEU A 31 39.52 3.60 -51.82
C LEU A 31 39.91 2.74 -53.03
N ALA A 32 39.06 1.79 -53.42
CA ALA A 32 39.28 0.97 -54.61
C ALA A 32 39.36 1.83 -55.88
N ASN A 33 38.44 2.78 -56.06
CA ASN A 33 38.48 3.72 -57.19
C ASN A 33 39.77 4.54 -57.21
N ARG A 34 40.24 5.02 -56.04
CA ARG A 34 41.49 5.77 -55.92
C ARG A 34 42.74 4.94 -56.20
N GLN A 35 42.72 3.65 -55.84
CA GLN A 35 43.80 2.72 -56.21
C GLN A 35 43.90 2.61 -57.73
N ASP A 36 42.79 2.38 -58.43
CA ASP A 36 42.76 2.28 -59.90
C ASP A 36 43.21 3.59 -60.58
N GLU A 37 42.74 4.74 -60.10
CA GLU A 37 43.13 6.06 -60.61
C GLU A 37 44.63 6.33 -60.41
N SER A 38 45.18 5.97 -59.25
CA SER A 38 46.60 6.12 -58.93
C SER A 38 47.47 5.24 -59.82
N GLU A 39 47.07 3.98 -60.05
CA GLU A 39 47.79 3.06 -60.94
C GLU A 39 47.79 3.54 -62.39
N GLN A 40 46.64 4.03 -62.89
CA GLN A 40 46.55 4.63 -64.22
C GLN A 40 47.41 5.90 -64.35
N SER A 41 47.38 6.77 -63.34
CA SER A 41 48.16 8.01 -63.31
C SER A 41 49.67 7.73 -63.29
N ARG A 42 50.11 6.73 -62.51
CA ARG A 42 51.49 6.27 -62.48
C ARG A 42 51.92 5.72 -63.85
N LYS A 43 51.07 4.94 -64.53
CA LYS A 43 51.36 4.44 -65.88
C LYS A 43 51.54 5.58 -66.89
N LYS A 44 50.63 6.58 -66.87
CA LYS A 44 50.73 7.79 -67.72
C LYS A 44 52.04 8.56 -67.47
N LEU A 45 52.44 8.74 -66.20
CA LEU A 45 53.71 9.40 -65.84
C LEU A 45 54.93 8.64 -66.36
N ILE A 46 54.92 7.30 -66.28
CA ILE A 46 55.99 6.46 -66.82
C ILE A 46 56.09 6.63 -68.34
N ASP A 47 54.97 6.65 -69.05
CA ASP A 47 54.93 6.79 -70.51
C ASP A 47 55.41 8.19 -70.94
N LEU A 48 54.95 9.26 -70.26
CA LEU A 48 55.45 10.63 -70.47
C LEU A 48 56.95 10.76 -70.19
N SER A 49 57.45 10.14 -69.12
CA SER A 49 58.89 10.13 -68.82
C SER A 49 59.70 9.41 -69.90
N ARG A 50 59.14 8.33 -70.47
CA ARG A 50 59.75 7.59 -71.58
C ARG A 50 59.79 8.42 -72.86
N GLU A 51 58.71 9.12 -73.15
CA GLU A 51 58.60 9.99 -74.33
C GLU A 51 59.55 11.19 -74.22
N PHE A 52 59.59 11.85 -73.06
CA PHE A 52 60.55 12.91 -72.77
C PHE A 52 62.00 12.45 -73.01
N LYS A 53 62.37 11.24 -72.56
CA LYS A 53 63.72 10.71 -72.78
C LYS A 53 64.05 10.48 -74.27
N LYS A 54 63.06 10.16 -75.11
CA LYS A 54 63.24 9.94 -76.56
C LYS A 54 63.39 11.25 -77.33
N THR A 55 62.59 12.26 -76.99
CA THR A 55 62.46 13.50 -77.75
C THR A 55 63.44 14.60 -77.32
N THR A 56 64.08 14.46 -76.15
CA THR A 56 64.92 15.51 -75.56
C THR A 56 66.42 15.34 -75.87
N PRO A 57 67.14 16.43 -76.21
CA PRO A 57 68.60 16.44 -76.40
C PRO A 57 69.39 15.88 -75.20
N GLU A 58 70.56 15.30 -75.46
CA GLU A 58 71.32 14.53 -74.47
C GLU A 58 71.85 15.37 -73.29
N ASP A 59 72.29 16.60 -73.56
CA ASP A 59 72.81 17.50 -72.52
C ASP A 59 71.74 17.92 -71.51
N LEU A 60 70.54 18.24 -71.99
CA LEU A 60 69.39 18.55 -71.13
C LEU A 60 68.93 17.30 -70.36
N ARG A 61 69.00 16.12 -70.99
CA ARG A 61 68.69 14.84 -70.34
C ARG A 61 69.61 14.57 -69.15
N LYS A 62 70.92 14.88 -69.26
CA LYS A 62 71.89 14.73 -68.17
C LYS A 62 71.58 15.66 -66.98
N GLN A 63 71.17 16.90 -67.25
CA GLN A 63 70.82 17.87 -66.20
C GLN A 63 69.50 17.52 -65.49
N VAL A 64 68.50 17.03 -66.23
CA VAL A 64 67.16 16.72 -65.69
C VAL A 64 67.08 15.31 -65.06
N ALA A 65 67.98 14.39 -65.41
CA ALA A 65 67.95 13.02 -64.91
C ALA A 65 68.01 12.87 -63.37
N PRO A 66 68.84 13.61 -62.62
CA PRO A 66 68.84 13.57 -61.15
C PRO A 66 67.49 14.02 -60.56
N LEU A 67 66.88 15.05 -61.14
CA LEU A 67 65.58 15.57 -60.72
C LEU A 67 64.46 14.53 -60.95
N LEU A 68 64.43 13.92 -62.15
CA LEU A 68 63.46 12.86 -62.46
C LEU A 68 63.62 11.64 -61.54
N LYS A 69 64.85 11.23 -61.23
CA LYS A 69 65.10 10.16 -60.26
C LYS A 69 64.63 10.52 -58.85
N SER A 70 64.82 11.77 -58.42
CA SER A 70 64.35 12.23 -57.11
C SER A 70 62.82 12.22 -57.02
N PHE A 71 62.12 12.74 -58.04
CA PHE A 71 60.66 12.68 -58.09
C PHE A 71 60.15 11.24 -58.14
N GLN A 72 60.81 10.36 -58.91
CA GLN A 72 60.46 8.95 -58.96
C GLN A 72 60.60 8.28 -57.59
N GLY A 73 61.68 8.54 -56.87
CA GLY A 73 61.89 8.04 -55.51
C GLY A 73 60.81 8.50 -54.53
N GLU A 74 60.42 9.78 -54.59
CA GLU A 74 59.35 10.32 -53.74
C GLU A 74 57.97 9.71 -54.09
N ILE A 75 57.65 9.56 -55.38
CA ILE A 75 56.40 8.92 -55.82
C ILE A 75 56.34 7.45 -55.38
N ASP A 76 57.45 6.73 -55.47
CA ASP A 76 57.52 5.32 -55.04
C ASP A 76 57.40 5.20 -53.51
N ALA A 77 58.03 6.10 -52.75
CA ALA A 77 57.89 6.18 -51.29
C ALA A 77 56.45 6.52 -50.87
N LEU A 78 55.82 7.51 -51.52
CA LEU A 78 54.43 7.89 -51.27
C LEU A 78 53.47 6.74 -51.61
N SER A 79 53.70 6.07 -52.75
CA SER A 79 52.92 4.91 -53.18
C SER A 79 53.03 3.75 -52.18
N LYS A 80 54.23 3.50 -51.63
CA LYS A 80 54.44 2.48 -50.59
C LYS A 80 53.66 2.82 -49.32
N ARG A 81 53.77 4.07 -48.84
CA ARG A 81 53.05 4.53 -47.64
C ARG A 81 51.53 4.48 -47.82
N SER A 82 51.03 4.83 -49.01
CA SER A 82 49.60 4.74 -49.35
C SER A 82 49.11 3.30 -49.27
N LYS A 83 49.83 2.36 -49.91
CA LYS A 83 49.49 0.93 -49.88
C LYS A 83 49.49 0.34 -48.46
N GLU A 84 50.44 0.75 -47.62
CA GLU A 84 50.49 0.31 -46.21
C GLU A 84 49.29 0.85 -45.41
N ALA A 85 48.91 2.12 -45.60
CA ALA A 85 47.74 2.72 -44.96
C ALA A 85 46.42 2.09 -45.46
N GLU A 86 46.30 1.87 -46.76
CA GLU A 86 45.17 1.17 -47.39
C GLU A 86 45.02 -0.25 -46.86
N ALA A 87 46.12 -0.99 -46.76
CA ALA A 87 46.11 -2.35 -46.20
C ALA A 87 45.71 -2.35 -44.72
N ALA A 88 46.19 -1.39 -43.93
CA ALA A 88 45.80 -1.24 -42.52
C ALA A 88 44.30 -0.95 -42.37
N PHE A 89 43.74 -0.04 -43.19
CA PHE A 89 42.31 0.24 -43.23
C PHE A 89 41.51 -1.01 -43.59
N LEU A 90 41.85 -1.69 -44.69
CA LEU A 90 41.14 -2.88 -45.15
C LEU A 90 41.17 -4.02 -44.13
N ASN A 91 42.25 -4.16 -43.36
CA ASN A 91 42.35 -5.13 -42.28
C ASN A 91 41.38 -4.86 -41.13
N VAL A 92 41.13 -3.60 -40.79
CA VAL A 92 40.15 -3.22 -39.76
C VAL A 92 38.73 -3.33 -40.32
N TYR A 93 38.50 -2.82 -41.52
CA TYR A 93 37.22 -2.88 -42.23
C TYR A 93 36.66 -4.31 -42.30
N LYS A 94 37.46 -5.27 -42.78
CA LYS A 94 37.06 -6.69 -42.87
C LYS A 94 36.62 -7.29 -41.53
N LYS A 95 37.15 -6.80 -40.41
CA LYS A 95 36.78 -7.29 -39.08
C LYS A 95 35.49 -6.69 -38.55
N ILE A 96 35.10 -5.50 -39.04
CA ILE A 96 33.94 -4.75 -38.53
C ILE A 96 32.71 -5.00 -39.40
N ILE A 97 32.88 -5.19 -40.72
CA ILE A 97 31.76 -5.29 -41.65
C ILE A 97 30.89 -6.54 -41.45
N ASP A 98 31.51 -7.66 -41.07
CA ASP A 98 30.81 -8.92 -40.83
C ASP A 98 30.24 -9.03 -39.40
N VAL A 99 30.44 -8.01 -38.56
CA VAL A 99 29.96 -8.05 -37.17
C VAL A 99 28.45 -7.84 -37.15
N PRO A 100 27.66 -8.80 -36.61
CA PRO A 100 26.23 -8.61 -36.47
C PRO A 100 25.94 -7.52 -35.45
N ASP A 101 24.87 -6.75 -35.69
CA ASP A 101 24.43 -5.70 -34.78
C ASP A 101 24.07 -6.29 -33.40
N PRO A 102 24.73 -5.86 -32.30
CA PRO A 102 24.44 -6.36 -30.96
C PRO A 102 23.17 -5.78 -30.35
N VAL A 103 22.61 -4.68 -30.90
CA VAL A 103 21.47 -3.95 -30.32
C VAL A 103 20.23 -4.86 -30.13
N PRO A 104 19.80 -5.68 -31.11
CA PRO A 104 18.63 -6.56 -30.94
C PRO A 104 18.80 -7.61 -29.83
N VAL A 105 20.00 -8.18 -29.70
CA VAL A 105 20.30 -9.18 -28.66
C VAL A 105 20.34 -8.51 -27.29
N LEU A 106 20.94 -7.33 -27.19
CA LEU A 106 20.98 -6.55 -25.95
C LEU A 106 19.60 -6.06 -25.53
N GLU A 107 18.73 -5.71 -26.48
CA GLU A 107 17.33 -5.35 -26.21
C GLU A 107 16.58 -6.53 -25.59
N LEU A 108 16.69 -7.71 -26.21
CA LEU A 108 16.07 -8.93 -25.67
C LEU A 108 16.61 -9.25 -24.27
N ALA A 109 17.93 -9.13 -24.06
CA ALA A 109 18.55 -9.34 -22.75
C ALA A 109 18.03 -8.32 -21.71
N GLN A 110 17.84 -7.06 -22.09
CA GLN A 110 17.26 -6.04 -21.22
C GLN A 110 15.79 -6.37 -20.87
N GLN A 111 15.00 -6.81 -21.84
CA GLN A 111 13.61 -7.21 -21.62
C GLN A 111 13.52 -8.44 -20.71
N LEU A 112 14.39 -9.45 -20.91
CA LEU A 112 14.48 -10.63 -20.05
C LEU A 112 14.90 -10.26 -18.63
N GLN A 113 15.86 -9.35 -18.46
CA GLN A 113 16.26 -8.84 -17.15
C GLN A 113 15.10 -8.19 -16.40
N LEU A 114 14.30 -7.37 -17.09
CA LEU A 114 13.10 -6.73 -16.51
C LEU A 114 12.00 -7.74 -16.18
N LYS A 115 11.84 -8.80 -16.99
CA LYS A 115 10.90 -9.89 -16.69
C LYS A 115 11.36 -10.70 -15.48
N LEU A 116 12.65 -10.99 -15.37
CA LEU A 116 13.22 -11.74 -14.25
C LEU A 116 13.09 -10.96 -12.94
N GLN A 117 13.31 -9.64 -12.97
CA GLN A 117 13.09 -8.79 -11.80
C GLN A 117 11.62 -8.79 -11.35
N ARG A 118 10.68 -8.63 -12.28
CA ARG A 118 9.23 -8.74 -11.97
C ARG A 118 8.84 -10.12 -11.44
N MET A 119 9.40 -11.20 -12.00
CA MET A 119 9.15 -12.56 -11.53
C MET A 119 9.62 -12.72 -10.08
N HIS A 120 10.80 -12.19 -9.75
CA HIS A 120 11.32 -12.24 -8.38
C HIS A 120 10.42 -11.45 -7.42
N ASP A 121 9.98 -10.25 -7.80
CA ASP A 121 9.06 -9.45 -6.97
C ASP A 121 7.75 -10.22 -6.70
N ILE A 122 7.14 -10.81 -7.73
CA ILE A 122 5.92 -11.63 -7.62
C ILE A 122 6.17 -12.87 -6.74
N GLU A 123 7.32 -13.53 -6.87
CA GLU A 123 7.66 -14.70 -6.06
C GLU A 123 7.79 -14.35 -4.57
N THR A 124 8.42 -13.20 -4.26
CA THR A 124 8.51 -12.71 -2.89
C THR A 124 7.14 -12.34 -2.31
N GLU A 125 6.26 -11.72 -3.11
CA GLU A 125 4.89 -11.41 -2.71
C GLU A 125 4.07 -12.69 -2.48
N ASN A 126 4.18 -13.67 -3.38
CA ASN A 126 3.50 -14.96 -3.24
C ASN A 126 3.93 -15.68 -1.97
N THR A 127 5.21 -15.64 -1.64
CA THR A 127 5.75 -16.23 -0.40
C THR A 127 5.16 -15.55 0.83
N LYS A 128 5.14 -14.21 0.87
CA LYS A 128 4.51 -13.45 1.96
C LYS A 128 3.02 -13.73 2.09
N LEU A 129 2.29 -13.81 0.98
CA LEU A 129 0.87 -14.13 0.99
C LEU A 129 0.63 -15.54 1.56
N ARG A 130 1.47 -16.52 1.22
CA ARG A 130 1.40 -17.86 1.79
C ARG A 130 1.66 -17.86 3.29
N GLU A 131 2.66 -17.11 3.76
CA GLU A 131 2.93 -16.95 5.19
C GLU A 131 1.73 -16.33 5.91
N THR A 132 1.13 -15.25 5.37
CA THR A 132 -0.05 -14.62 5.98
C THR A 132 -1.27 -15.55 6.00
N LEU A 133 -1.46 -16.38 4.97
CA LEU A 133 -2.53 -17.38 4.95
C LEU A 133 -2.29 -18.49 5.99
N GLU A 134 -1.03 -18.88 6.20
CA GLU A 134 -0.70 -19.85 7.24
C GLU A 134 -0.98 -19.28 8.64
N ASP A 135 -0.65 -18.02 8.87
CA ASP A 135 -0.93 -17.35 10.15
C ASP A 135 -2.44 -17.21 10.39
N TYR A 136 -3.23 -16.79 9.39
CA TYR A 136 -4.69 -16.77 9.52
C TYR A 136 -5.29 -18.16 9.78
N ASN A 137 -4.74 -19.22 9.16
CA ASN A 137 -5.19 -20.58 9.43
C ASN A 137 -4.88 -21.02 10.88
N LYS A 138 -3.75 -20.59 11.45
CA LYS A 138 -3.42 -20.82 12.87
C LYS A 138 -4.39 -20.08 13.77
N GLU A 139 -4.65 -18.80 13.52
CA GLU A 139 -5.64 -18.01 14.28
C GLU A 139 -7.02 -18.64 14.20
N PHE A 140 -7.45 -19.11 13.02
CA PHE A 140 -8.73 -19.79 12.85
C PHE A 140 -8.82 -21.09 13.67
N ALA A 141 -7.73 -21.87 13.72
CA ALA A 141 -7.67 -23.06 14.55
C ALA A 141 -7.75 -22.75 16.04
N GLU A 142 -7.11 -21.67 16.50
CA GLU A 142 -7.20 -21.19 17.88
C GLU A 142 -8.62 -20.75 18.25
N VAL A 143 -9.28 -19.96 17.40
CA VAL A 143 -10.67 -19.53 17.61
C VAL A 143 -11.61 -20.73 17.68
N LYS A 144 -11.44 -21.72 16.81
CA LYS A 144 -12.24 -22.96 16.84
C LYS A 144 -12.05 -23.73 18.15
N ASN A 145 -10.83 -23.76 18.69
CA ASN A 145 -10.57 -24.38 20.00
C ASN A 145 -11.21 -23.59 21.15
N GLN A 146 -11.17 -22.26 21.10
CA GLN A 146 -11.87 -21.41 22.06
C GLN A 146 -13.39 -21.66 22.04
N GLU A 147 -13.99 -21.88 20.88
CA GLU A 147 -15.43 -22.21 20.77
C GLU A 147 -15.79 -23.49 21.54
N VAL A 148 -14.94 -24.51 21.49
CA VAL A 148 -15.11 -25.75 22.29
C VAL A 148 -15.08 -25.44 23.78
N THR A 149 -14.13 -24.60 24.21
CA THR A 149 -14.02 -24.19 25.62
C THR A 149 -15.24 -23.39 26.07
N ILE A 150 -15.74 -22.47 25.24
CA ILE A 150 -16.96 -21.70 25.51
C ILE A 150 -18.18 -22.62 25.63
N LYS A 151 -18.32 -23.62 24.76
CA LYS A 151 -19.41 -24.61 24.85
C LYS A 151 -19.36 -25.38 26.17
N ALA A 152 -18.18 -25.86 26.58
CA ALA A 152 -18.00 -26.55 27.85
C ALA A 152 -18.34 -25.66 29.07
N LEU A 153 -17.89 -24.39 29.05
CA LEU A 153 -18.19 -23.43 30.12
C LEU A 153 -19.69 -23.10 30.19
N LYS A 154 -20.36 -22.94 29.04
CA LYS A 154 -21.81 -22.71 28.98
C LYS A 154 -22.60 -23.89 29.56
N GLU A 155 -22.17 -25.12 29.26
CA GLU A 155 -22.84 -26.30 29.80
C GLU A 155 -22.66 -26.40 31.31
N LYS A 156 -21.46 -26.09 31.81
CA LYS A 156 -21.22 -26.04 33.26
C LYS A 156 -22.05 -24.97 33.97
N ILE A 157 -22.29 -23.82 33.33
CA ILE A 157 -23.20 -22.78 33.87
C ILE A 157 -24.63 -23.32 33.93
N ARG A 158 -25.11 -24.01 32.89
CA ARG A 158 -26.44 -24.65 32.92
C ARG A 158 -26.58 -25.68 34.04
N GLU A 159 -25.58 -26.53 34.23
CA GLU A 159 -25.56 -27.51 35.31
C GLU A 159 -25.67 -26.83 36.69
N TYR A 160 -24.92 -25.74 36.91
CA TYR A 160 -25.01 -24.97 38.15
C TYR A 160 -26.36 -24.27 38.33
N GLU A 161 -26.90 -23.65 37.27
CA GLU A 161 -28.22 -23.02 37.30
C GLU A 161 -29.31 -24.04 37.63
N GLN A 162 -29.25 -25.24 37.04
CA GLN A 162 -30.21 -26.30 37.30
C GLN A 162 -30.07 -26.87 38.71
N SER A 163 -28.83 -27.04 39.21
CA SER A 163 -28.58 -27.43 40.60
C SER A 163 -29.16 -26.42 41.59
N LEU A 164 -28.92 -25.12 41.37
CA LEU A 164 -29.44 -24.04 42.21
C LEU A 164 -30.97 -23.99 42.17
N LYS A 165 -31.57 -24.19 41.00
CA LYS A 165 -33.03 -24.25 40.86
C LYS A 165 -33.61 -25.42 41.65
N ASN A 166 -33.03 -26.61 41.53
CA ASN A 166 -33.48 -27.79 42.28
C ASN A 166 -33.33 -27.58 43.78
N GLU A 167 -32.23 -26.97 44.24
CA GLU A 167 -32.02 -26.65 45.65
C GLU A 167 -33.06 -25.64 46.16
N ALA A 168 -33.36 -24.59 45.37
CA ALA A 168 -34.39 -23.62 45.69
C ALA A 168 -35.79 -24.25 45.74
N GLU A 169 -36.12 -25.14 44.79
CA GLU A 169 -37.38 -25.89 44.78
C GLU A 169 -37.51 -26.82 45.99
N ASN A 170 -36.44 -27.55 46.33
CA ASN A 170 -36.42 -28.41 47.52
C ASN A 170 -36.60 -27.59 48.81
N LEU A 171 -35.90 -26.47 48.95
CA LEU A 171 -36.05 -25.58 50.10
C LEU A 171 -37.46 -24.98 50.21
N ALA A 172 -38.06 -24.62 49.07
CA ALA A 172 -39.43 -24.12 49.01
C ALA A 172 -40.44 -25.20 49.43
N GLN A 173 -40.27 -26.43 48.93
CA GLN A 173 -41.11 -27.58 49.34
C GLN A 173 -40.96 -27.88 50.84
N GLU A 174 -39.74 -27.87 51.36
CA GLU A 174 -39.49 -28.07 52.79
C GLU A 174 -40.18 -26.97 53.63
N LYS A 175 -40.08 -25.71 53.21
CA LYS A 175 -40.75 -24.58 53.87
C LYS A 175 -42.27 -24.68 53.80
N GLN A 176 -42.82 -25.13 52.67
CA GLN A 176 -44.26 -25.35 52.52
C GLN A 176 -44.76 -26.47 53.44
N LEU A 177 -43.99 -27.56 53.56
CA LEU A 177 -44.30 -28.67 54.45
C LEU A 177 -44.20 -28.26 55.93
N GLN A 178 -43.20 -27.45 56.29
CA GLN A 178 -43.10 -26.83 57.62
C GLN A 178 -44.33 -25.97 57.94
N LEU A 179 -44.71 -25.05 57.05
CA LEU A 179 -45.88 -24.19 57.23
C LEU A 179 -47.18 -25.00 57.35
N HIS A 180 -47.34 -26.07 56.57
CA HIS A 180 -48.49 -26.95 56.66
C HIS A 180 -48.56 -27.65 58.02
N ASN A 181 -47.43 -28.17 58.52
CA ASN A 181 -47.35 -28.80 59.83
C ASN A 181 -47.65 -27.81 60.96
N ASP A 182 -47.05 -26.62 60.94
CA ASP A 182 -47.31 -25.55 61.92
C ASP A 182 -48.79 -25.14 61.93
N TYR A 183 -49.41 -25.07 60.75
CA TYR A 183 -50.83 -24.76 60.62
C TYR A 183 -51.70 -25.87 61.21
N ALA A 184 -51.40 -27.15 60.89
CA ALA A 184 -52.11 -28.30 61.44
C ALA A 184 -51.96 -28.39 62.98
N GLU A 185 -50.78 -28.08 63.52
CA GLU A 185 -50.54 -28.02 64.96
C GLU A 185 -51.35 -26.89 65.61
N LYS A 186 -51.37 -25.70 65.02
CA LYS A 186 -52.21 -24.58 65.49
C LYS A 186 -53.70 -24.90 65.43
N GLU A 187 -54.16 -25.56 64.37
CA GLU A 187 -55.54 -26.02 64.23
C GLU A 187 -55.89 -27.02 65.34
N SER A 188 -55.02 -28.01 65.59
CA SER A 188 -55.16 -28.98 66.68
C SER A 188 -55.17 -28.31 68.07
N PHE A 189 -54.30 -27.32 68.29
CA PHE A 189 -54.26 -26.54 69.52
C PHE A 189 -55.54 -25.72 69.71
N ARG A 190 -56.05 -25.07 68.65
CA ARG A 190 -57.34 -24.34 68.69
C ARG A 190 -58.51 -25.27 69.00
N LEU A 191 -58.53 -26.46 68.39
CA LEU A 191 -59.58 -27.46 68.65
C LEU A 191 -59.53 -27.95 70.10
N THR A 192 -58.32 -28.18 70.63
CA THR A 192 -58.09 -28.57 72.02
C THR A 192 -58.52 -27.47 73.00
N LEU A 193 -58.15 -26.21 72.71
CA LEU A 193 -58.54 -25.05 73.51
C LEU A 193 -60.06 -24.83 73.49
N PHE A 194 -60.68 -24.97 72.31
CA PHE A 194 -62.13 -24.91 72.16
C PHE A 194 -62.82 -26.02 72.95
N PHE A 195 -62.31 -27.26 72.91
CA PHE A 195 -62.84 -28.37 73.70
C PHE A 195 -62.74 -28.09 75.22
N PHE A 196 -61.60 -27.54 75.67
CA PHE A 196 -61.41 -27.15 77.07
C PHE A 196 -62.37 -26.03 77.50
N LEU A 197 -62.50 -24.97 76.71
CA LEU A 197 -63.46 -23.88 76.95
C LEU A 197 -64.91 -24.37 76.93
N PHE A 198 -65.27 -25.26 75.99
CA PHE A 198 -66.60 -25.85 75.91
C PHE A 198 -66.90 -26.71 77.14
N SER A 199 -65.95 -27.53 77.59
CA SER A 199 -66.08 -28.34 78.80
C SER A 199 -66.19 -27.46 80.06
N SER A 200 -65.43 -26.37 80.14
CA SER A 200 -65.53 -25.39 81.23
C SER A 200 -66.87 -24.65 81.24
N SER A 201 -67.39 -24.28 80.07
CA SER A 201 -68.72 -23.64 79.97
C SER A 201 -69.85 -24.64 80.25
N PHE A 202 -69.69 -25.90 79.87
CA PHE A 202 -70.67 -26.96 80.16
C PHE A 202 -70.75 -27.23 81.66
N THR A 203 -69.59 -27.34 82.33
CA THR A 203 -69.53 -27.46 83.80
C THR A 203 -70.11 -26.22 84.50
N ALA A 204 -69.83 -25.01 83.99
CA ALA A 204 -70.45 -23.78 84.50
C ALA A 204 -71.98 -23.73 84.29
N LEU A 205 -72.49 -24.33 83.20
CA LEU A 205 -73.92 -24.45 82.95
C LEU A 205 -74.58 -25.45 83.91
N GLU A 206 -73.92 -26.57 84.21
CA GLU A 206 -74.39 -27.51 85.25
C GLU A 206 -74.40 -26.87 86.64
N THR A 207 -73.38 -26.07 86.98
CA THR A 207 -73.36 -25.34 88.26
C THR A 207 -74.44 -24.26 88.31
N THR A 208 -74.68 -23.50 87.24
CA THR A 208 -75.76 -22.49 87.21
C THR A 208 -77.15 -23.13 87.15
N GLN A 209 -77.29 -24.34 86.58
CA GLN A 209 -78.52 -25.12 86.64
C GLN A 209 -78.79 -25.65 88.06
N ALA A 210 -77.73 -25.98 88.82
CA ALA A 210 -77.82 -26.29 90.25
C ALA A 210 -78.13 -25.03 91.09
N GLU A 211 -77.53 -23.89 90.75
CA GLU A 211 -77.83 -22.60 91.41
C GLU A 211 -79.25 -22.09 91.09
N LEU A 212 -79.78 -22.32 89.88
CA LEU A 212 -81.18 -22.00 89.53
C LEU A 212 -82.20 -22.89 90.26
N PHE A 213 -81.81 -24.10 90.66
CA PHE A 213 -82.61 -24.94 91.55
C PHE A 213 -82.64 -24.37 92.98
N ASP A 214 -81.51 -23.86 93.48
CA ASP A 214 -81.42 -23.20 94.79
C ASP A 214 -82.01 -21.76 94.80
N LEU A 215 -82.03 -21.06 93.66
CA LEU A 215 -82.55 -19.70 93.51
C LEU A 215 -84.06 -19.67 93.23
N LYS A 216 -84.69 -20.80 92.87
CA LYS A 216 -86.16 -20.97 92.86
C LYS A 216 -86.77 -20.96 94.27
N THR A 217 -85.96 -21.19 95.31
CA THR A 217 -86.38 -21.22 96.72
C THR A 217 -86.16 -19.89 97.45
N LYS A 218 -85.52 -18.89 96.81
CA LYS A 218 -85.07 -17.67 97.48
C LYS A 218 -85.33 -16.38 96.69
N TYR A 219 -86.45 -16.31 95.96
CA TYR A 219 -86.86 -15.06 95.28
C TYR A 219 -88.38 -14.87 95.30
N ASP A 220 -88.96 -14.97 96.50
CA ASP A 220 -90.30 -14.46 96.87
C ASP A 220 -90.19 -13.17 97.72
N GLU A 221 -89.03 -12.50 97.74
CA GLU A 221 -88.84 -11.25 98.48
C GLU A 221 -88.10 -10.19 97.66
N GLU A 222 -88.93 -9.24 97.22
CA GLU A 222 -88.71 -7.79 97.14
C GLU A 222 -87.84 -7.14 96.06
N SER A 223 -88.50 -6.17 95.44
CA SER A 223 -88.17 -5.26 94.35
C SER A 223 -87.93 -3.85 94.89
N THR A 224 -87.23 -3.01 94.11
CA THR A 224 -87.50 -1.60 93.75
C THR A 224 -86.21 -0.75 93.72
N GLU A 225 -85.81 -0.26 92.52
CA GLU A 225 -85.88 1.15 92.03
C GLU A 225 -84.66 2.00 92.48
N GLN A 226 -84.12 3.02 91.80
CA GLN A 226 -84.35 3.83 90.59
C GLN A 226 -83.00 4.61 90.37
N ALA A 227 -82.46 4.76 89.16
CA ALA A 227 -82.59 5.89 88.20
C ALA A 227 -81.74 7.19 88.44
N ALA A 228 -81.04 7.57 87.35
CA ALA A 228 -80.57 8.88 86.85
C ALA A 228 -79.48 9.67 87.63
N GLU A 229 -78.27 9.84 87.11
CA GLU A 229 -77.79 10.76 86.03
C GLU A 229 -77.84 12.26 86.37
N GLY A 230 -76.64 12.87 86.44
CA GLY A 230 -76.45 14.31 86.57
C GLY A 230 -75.03 14.79 86.23
N ALA A 231 -74.97 15.66 85.22
CA ALA A 231 -74.05 16.79 85.05
C ALA A 231 -72.55 16.56 84.75
N SER A 232 -72.15 16.85 83.51
CA SER A 232 -70.82 17.46 83.23
C SER A 232 -70.75 18.06 81.82
N HIS A 233 -71.46 19.18 81.60
CA HIS A 233 -71.45 19.93 80.33
C HIS A 233 -70.29 20.96 80.21
N SER A 234 -69.23 20.86 81.03
CA SER A 234 -68.03 21.70 80.89
C SER A 234 -66.74 20.92 80.57
N SER A 235 -66.78 19.58 80.60
CA SER A 235 -65.68 18.72 80.12
C SER A 235 -65.75 18.52 78.61
N LEU A 236 -66.97 18.39 78.08
CA LEU A 236 -67.25 18.17 76.66
C LEU A 236 -66.78 19.32 75.76
N GLU A 237 -66.78 20.56 76.23
CA GLU A 237 -66.39 21.73 75.41
C GLU A 237 -64.86 21.88 75.27
N ALA A 238 -64.11 21.47 76.30
CA ALA A 238 -62.65 21.38 76.24
C ALA A 238 -62.19 20.17 75.41
N GLU A 239 -62.91 19.06 75.52
CA GLU A 239 -62.69 17.85 74.72
C GLU A 239 -63.05 18.07 73.25
N LEU A 240 -64.10 18.84 72.94
CA LEU A 240 -64.45 19.25 71.58
C LEU A 240 -63.34 20.09 70.94
N ARG A 241 -62.75 21.05 71.67
CA ARG A 241 -61.63 21.87 71.16
C ARG A 241 -60.31 21.12 71.06
N ALA A 242 -60.10 20.07 71.87
CA ALA A 242 -58.97 19.17 71.70
C ALA A 242 -59.16 18.29 70.45
N LYS A 243 -60.38 17.78 70.26
CA LYS A 243 -60.78 17.00 69.08
C LYS A 243 -60.77 17.82 67.80
N GLU A 244 -61.12 19.10 67.84
CA GLU A 244 -61.02 20.03 66.69
C GLU A 244 -59.57 20.30 66.25
N ARG A 245 -58.62 20.30 67.19
CA ARG A 245 -57.18 20.39 66.86
C ARG A 245 -56.63 19.07 66.34
N GLU A 246 -57.08 17.96 66.92
CA GLU A 246 -56.74 16.61 66.45
C GLU A 246 -57.28 16.37 65.03
N THR A 247 -58.49 16.82 64.71
CA THR A 247 -59.03 16.74 63.35
C THR A 247 -58.28 17.64 62.38
N ALA A 248 -57.85 18.84 62.79
CA ALA A 248 -57.00 19.69 61.93
C ALA A 248 -55.64 19.02 61.63
N GLN A 249 -55.01 18.40 62.63
CA GLN A 249 -53.76 17.65 62.46
C GLN A 249 -53.96 16.43 61.53
N LEU A 250 -55.05 15.69 61.72
CA LEU A 250 -55.40 14.55 60.86
C LEU A 250 -55.70 14.98 59.42
N VAL A 251 -56.28 16.16 59.20
CA VAL A 251 -56.50 16.71 57.85
C VAL A 251 -55.16 17.05 57.19
N GLU A 252 -54.21 17.62 57.91
CA GLU A 252 -52.87 17.91 57.38
C GLU A 252 -52.10 16.61 57.06
N ASP A 253 -52.17 15.60 57.93
CA ASP A 253 -51.57 14.29 57.70
C ASP A 253 -52.23 13.56 56.52
N VAL A 254 -53.55 13.64 56.37
CA VAL A 254 -54.28 13.11 55.21
C VAL A 254 -53.85 13.83 53.93
N GLN A 255 -53.71 15.16 53.94
CA GLN A 255 -53.23 15.91 52.77
C GLN A 255 -51.77 15.55 52.43
N ARG A 256 -50.91 15.37 53.43
CA ARG A 256 -49.52 14.96 53.23
C ARG A 256 -49.40 13.52 52.72
N LEU A 257 -50.23 12.61 53.21
CA LEU A 257 -50.35 11.24 52.72
C LEU A 257 -50.92 11.20 51.30
N GLN A 258 -51.92 12.02 50.99
CA GLN A 258 -52.45 12.17 49.64
C GLN A 258 -51.40 12.69 48.65
N ALA A 259 -50.59 13.68 49.05
CA ALA A 259 -49.48 14.18 48.23
C ALA A 259 -48.36 13.14 48.06
N SER A 260 -48.12 12.32 49.08
CA SER A 260 -47.14 11.22 49.00
C SER A 260 -47.65 10.09 48.10
N LEU A 261 -48.95 9.77 48.17
CA LEU A 261 -49.61 8.82 47.30
C LEU A 261 -49.69 9.30 45.85
N SER A 262 -49.95 10.58 45.60
CA SER A 262 -49.95 11.13 44.24
C SER A 262 -48.56 11.06 43.63
N LYS A 263 -47.52 11.45 44.39
CA LYS A 263 -46.13 11.35 43.95
C LYS A 263 -45.69 9.90 43.71
N LEU A 264 -46.08 8.98 44.59
CA LEU A 264 -45.80 7.56 44.40
C LEU A 264 -46.53 7.00 43.18
N ARG A 265 -47.77 7.42 42.94
CA ARG A 265 -48.57 7.07 41.74
C ARG A 265 -47.94 7.61 40.46
N GLU A 266 -47.45 8.85 40.45
CA GLU A 266 -46.73 9.42 39.29
C GLU A 266 -45.40 8.69 39.04
N THR A 267 -44.68 8.33 40.11
CA THR A 267 -43.42 7.58 40.01
C THR A 267 -43.66 6.15 39.51
N THR A 268 -44.69 5.47 39.99
CA THR A 268 -45.04 4.14 39.48
C THR A 268 -45.60 4.21 38.06
N SER A 269 -46.42 5.22 37.73
CA SER A 269 -46.91 5.42 36.37
C SER A 269 -45.77 5.65 35.38
N SER A 270 -44.77 6.47 35.74
CA SER A 270 -43.60 6.70 34.88
C SER A 270 -42.74 5.44 34.73
N GLN A 271 -42.52 4.68 35.81
CA GLN A 271 -41.83 3.37 35.74
C GLN A 271 -42.58 2.36 34.88
N ILE A 272 -43.91 2.30 34.97
CA ILE A 272 -44.76 1.45 34.13
C ILE A 272 -44.61 1.85 32.67
N THR A 273 -44.72 3.14 32.32
CA THR A 273 -44.54 3.58 30.93
C THR A 273 -43.13 3.29 30.40
N GLN A 274 -42.10 3.37 31.24
CA GLN A 274 -40.73 3.07 30.86
C GLN A 274 -40.53 1.56 30.63
N LEU A 275 -41.14 0.71 31.47
CA LEU A 275 -41.13 -0.74 31.29
C LEU A 275 -41.95 -1.15 30.06
N GLU A 276 -43.10 -0.54 29.81
CA GLU A 276 -43.91 -0.76 28.60
C GLU A 276 -43.15 -0.36 27.34
N GLN A 277 -42.43 0.77 27.36
CA GLN A 277 -41.57 1.20 26.25
C GLN A 277 -40.40 0.22 26.04
N GLN A 278 -39.78 -0.26 27.12
CA GLN A 278 -38.74 -1.28 27.02
C GLN A 278 -39.29 -2.61 26.49
N LEU A 279 -40.47 -3.03 26.92
CA LEU A 279 -41.11 -4.27 26.49
C LEU A 279 -41.56 -4.18 25.03
N SER A 280 -42.06 -3.02 24.60
CA SER A 280 -42.33 -2.70 23.19
C SER A 280 -41.05 -2.75 22.35
N SER A 281 -39.96 -2.14 22.81
CA SER A 281 -38.68 -2.19 22.09
C SER A 281 -38.12 -3.61 22.00
N LYS A 282 -38.20 -4.40 23.08
CA LYS A 282 -37.78 -5.80 23.09
C LYS A 282 -38.69 -6.67 22.23
N SER A 283 -39.98 -6.40 22.21
CA SER A 283 -40.95 -7.09 21.34
C SER A 283 -40.71 -6.78 19.87
N ALA A 284 -40.37 -5.53 19.52
CA ALA A 284 -40.00 -5.16 18.16
C ALA A 284 -38.71 -5.87 17.71
N VAL A 285 -37.69 -5.92 18.59
CA VAL A 285 -36.44 -6.66 18.31
C VAL A 285 -36.69 -8.16 18.21
N LEU A 286 -37.54 -8.72 19.08
CA LEU A 286 -37.94 -10.13 18.98
C LEU A 286 -38.66 -10.42 17.68
N LYS A 287 -39.57 -9.54 17.24
CA LYS A 287 -40.26 -9.70 15.96
C LYS A 287 -39.31 -9.59 14.77
N GLU A 288 -38.31 -8.71 14.83
CA GLU A 288 -37.26 -8.62 13.81
C GLU A 288 -36.38 -9.88 13.79
N LEU A 289 -36.06 -10.43 14.97
CA LEU A 289 -35.32 -11.68 15.11
C LEU A 289 -36.15 -12.88 14.67
N GLU A 290 -37.45 -12.92 14.96
CA GLU A 290 -38.39 -13.93 14.49
C GLU A 290 -38.54 -13.86 12.96
N GLU A 291 -38.66 -12.67 12.36
CA GLU A 291 -38.71 -12.55 10.89
C GLU A 291 -37.38 -12.97 10.24
N LYS A 292 -36.24 -12.71 10.91
CA LYS A 292 -34.93 -13.21 10.48
C LYS A 292 -34.83 -14.74 10.64
N LEU A 293 -35.40 -15.29 11.72
CA LEU A 293 -35.43 -16.73 11.96
C LEU A 293 -36.39 -17.44 11.01
N GLU A 294 -37.53 -16.84 10.67
CA GLU A 294 -38.52 -17.34 9.72
C GLU A 294 -37.95 -17.32 8.30
N LYS A 295 -37.21 -16.27 7.91
CA LYS A 295 -36.38 -16.28 6.67
C LYS A 295 -35.29 -17.35 6.69
N GLN A 296 -34.85 -17.79 7.86
CA GLN A 296 -33.87 -18.88 8.04
C GLN A 296 -34.55 -20.26 8.14
N ALA A 297 -35.81 -20.31 8.57
CA ALA A 297 -36.64 -21.51 8.66
C ALA A 297 -37.32 -21.83 7.32
N ASP A 298 -37.58 -20.84 6.46
CA ASP A 298 -37.91 -21.05 5.04
C ASP A 298 -36.79 -21.80 4.29
N TYR A 299 -35.56 -21.77 4.81
CA TYR A 299 -34.46 -22.62 4.33
C TYR A 299 -34.51 -24.06 4.89
N GLU A 300 -35.25 -24.33 5.98
CA GLU A 300 -35.44 -25.67 6.56
C GLU A 300 -36.80 -26.31 6.21
N GLU A 301 -37.86 -25.54 5.92
CA GLU A 301 -39.18 -26.06 5.50
C GLU A 301 -39.20 -26.50 4.02
N ASP A 302 -38.11 -26.26 3.28
CA ASP A 302 -37.84 -26.89 1.98
C ASP A 302 -37.45 -28.38 2.13
N SER A 303 -37.23 -28.89 3.34
CA SER A 303 -36.92 -30.31 3.61
C SER A 303 -38.09 -31.29 3.41
N SER A 304 -39.31 -30.77 3.13
CA SER A 304 -40.50 -31.58 2.82
C SER A 304 -40.59 -32.00 1.35
N LYS A 305 -39.77 -31.42 0.46
CA LYS A 305 -39.67 -31.86 -0.93
C LYS A 305 -38.78 -33.12 -1.02
N PRO A 306 -39.12 -34.11 -1.86
CA PRO A 306 -38.26 -35.27 -2.07
C PRO A 306 -36.84 -34.82 -2.41
N LEU A 307 -35.82 -35.48 -1.85
CA LEU A 307 -34.41 -35.13 -2.02
C LEU A 307 -34.01 -34.94 -3.50
N GLU A 308 -34.66 -35.69 -4.39
CA GLU A 308 -34.49 -35.60 -5.83
C GLU A 308 -34.96 -34.25 -6.41
N VAL A 309 -36.04 -33.67 -5.90
CA VAL A 309 -36.54 -32.35 -6.30
C VAL A 309 -35.62 -31.23 -5.81
N LEU A 310 -35.13 -31.31 -4.56
CA LEU A 310 -34.19 -30.33 -4.01
C LEU A 310 -32.84 -30.37 -4.73
N LEU A 311 -32.36 -31.57 -5.05
CA LEU A 311 -31.15 -31.75 -5.85
C LEU A 311 -31.35 -31.24 -7.26
N LEU A 312 -32.50 -31.46 -7.89
CA LEU A 312 -32.82 -30.92 -9.22
C LEU A 312 -32.94 -29.39 -9.21
N GLU A 313 -33.60 -28.80 -8.21
CA GLU A 313 -33.72 -27.34 -8.06
C GLU A 313 -32.35 -26.70 -7.79
N ARG A 314 -31.52 -27.29 -6.91
CA ARG A 314 -30.14 -26.83 -6.68
C ARG A 314 -29.23 -27.04 -7.89
N ASN A 315 -29.35 -28.17 -8.59
CA ASN A 315 -28.59 -28.40 -9.81
C ASN A 315 -28.99 -27.40 -10.90
N ARG A 316 -30.29 -27.10 -11.04
CA ARG A 316 -30.81 -26.11 -11.98
C ARG A 316 -30.39 -24.68 -11.59
N ALA A 317 -30.40 -24.34 -10.31
CA ALA A 317 -29.91 -23.06 -9.81
C ALA A 317 -28.40 -22.91 -10.05
N LEU A 318 -27.59 -23.93 -9.73
CA LEU A 318 -26.16 -23.94 -10.00
C LEU A 318 -25.85 -23.93 -11.50
N GLN A 319 -26.66 -24.59 -12.34
CA GLN A 319 -26.55 -24.51 -13.79
C GLN A 319 -26.87 -23.11 -14.31
N SER A 320 -27.90 -22.46 -13.77
CA SER A 320 -28.26 -21.08 -14.11
C SER A 320 -27.18 -20.09 -13.68
N GLU A 321 -26.64 -20.26 -12.47
CA GLU A 321 -25.54 -19.44 -11.95
C GLU A 321 -24.26 -19.67 -12.75
N SER A 322 -23.94 -20.93 -13.08
CA SER A 322 -22.81 -21.27 -13.95
C SER A 322 -22.97 -20.68 -15.37
N ALA A 323 -24.19 -20.67 -15.92
CA ALA A 323 -24.48 -20.03 -17.20
C ALA A 323 -24.33 -18.50 -17.11
N ALA A 324 -24.84 -17.88 -16.05
CA ALA A 324 -24.70 -16.44 -15.81
C ALA A 324 -23.23 -16.03 -15.64
N LEU A 325 -22.47 -16.78 -14.84
CA LEU A 325 -21.03 -16.56 -14.65
C LEU A 325 -20.25 -16.78 -15.96
N ARG A 326 -20.62 -17.76 -16.79
CA ARG A 326 -20.01 -17.94 -18.12
C ARG A 326 -20.27 -16.74 -19.03
N ILE A 327 -21.51 -16.25 -19.08
CA ILE A 327 -21.87 -15.07 -19.87
C ILE A 327 -21.10 -13.84 -19.38
N ALA A 328 -21.07 -13.60 -18.07
CA ALA A 328 -20.32 -12.50 -17.47
C ALA A 328 -18.81 -12.62 -17.77
N ASN A 329 -18.24 -13.82 -17.72
CA ASN A 329 -16.84 -14.05 -18.02
C ASN A 329 -16.53 -13.86 -19.53
N THR A 330 -17.44 -14.24 -20.43
CA THR A 330 -17.31 -13.93 -21.86
C THR A 330 -17.42 -12.43 -22.13
N GLU A 331 -18.30 -11.71 -21.43
CA GLU A 331 -18.42 -10.26 -21.56
C GLU A 331 -17.18 -9.54 -21.03
N LEU A 332 -16.70 -9.92 -19.84
CA LEU A 332 -15.46 -9.39 -19.25
C LEU A 332 -14.25 -9.68 -20.14
N SER A 333 -14.16 -10.89 -20.70
CA SER A 333 -13.09 -11.23 -21.65
C SER A 333 -13.19 -10.40 -22.94
N GLY A 334 -14.41 -10.14 -23.43
CA GLY A 334 -14.65 -9.26 -24.57
C GLY A 334 -14.20 -7.82 -24.28
N ARG A 335 -14.62 -7.26 -23.14
CA ARG A 335 -14.19 -5.92 -22.70
C ARG A 335 -12.68 -5.83 -22.49
N TYR A 336 -12.06 -6.88 -21.96
CA TYR A 336 -10.62 -6.95 -21.80
C TYR A 336 -9.91 -6.94 -23.17
N SER A 337 -10.41 -7.70 -24.15
CA SER A 337 -9.86 -7.70 -25.51
C SER A 337 -10.04 -6.35 -26.22
N GLU A 338 -11.19 -5.69 -26.03
CA GLU A 338 -11.47 -4.37 -26.59
C GLU A 338 -10.55 -3.31 -25.97
N LEU A 339 -10.46 -3.27 -24.63
CA LEU A 339 -9.57 -2.37 -23.91
C LEU A 339 -8.09 -2.60 -24.24
N GLN A 340 -7.69 -3.85 -24.47
CA GLN A 340 -6.35 -4.19 -24.94
C GLN A 340 -6.09 -3.70 -26.36
N GLY A 341 -7.10 -3.73 -27.24
CA GLY A 341 -7.05 -3.14 -28.58
C GLY A 341 -6.92 -1.61 -28.53
N GLU A 342 -7.73 -0.94 -27.70
CA GLU A 342 -7.65 0.50 -27.48
C GLU A 342 -6.29 0.93 -26.91
N PHE A 343 -5.77 0.18 -25.93
CA PHE A 343 -4.45 0.42 -25.36
C PHE A 343 -3.34 0.29 -26.42
N SER A 344 -3.40 -0.75 -27.27
CA SER A 344 -2.44 -0.91 -28.37
C SER A 344 -2.51 0.25 -29.37
N ALA A 345 -3.71 0.71 -29.73
CA ALA A 345 -3.89 1.86 -30.61
C ALA A 345 -3.37 3.16 -29.97
N ALA A 346 -3.60 3.37 -28.67
CA ALA A 346 -3.07 4.50 -27.92
C ALA A 346 -1.54 4.50 -27.85
N VAL A 347 -0.93 3.33 -27.68
CA VAL A 347 0.54 3.18 -27.69
C VAL A 347 1.10 3.47 -29.08
N GLN A 348 0.46 2.99 -30.15
CA GLN A 348 0.91 3.24 -31.51
C GLN A 348 0.82 4.72 -31.87
N THR A 349 -0.31 5.37 -31.56
CA THR A 349 -0.47 6.83 -31.77
C THR A 349 0.53 7.65 -30.94
N SER A 350 0.84 7.24 -29.70
CA SER A 350 1.89 7.88 -28.91
C SER A 350 3.28 7.71 -29.53
N SER A 351 3.57 6.55 -30.14
CA SER A 351 4.82 6.31 -30.86
C SER A 351 4.94 7.20 -32.09
N GLU A 352 3.88 7.27 -32.90
CA GLU A 352 3.80 8.12 -34.09
C GLU A 352 3.96 9.60 -33.72
N GLN A 353 3.32 10.05 -32.63
CA GLN A 353 3.49 11.41 -32.11
C GLN A 353 4.92 11.69 -31.67
N LYS A 354 5.60 10.75 -30.99
CA LYS A 354 7.00 10.91 -30.61
C LYS A 354 7.92 11.03 -31.82
N GLU A 355 7.70 10.21 -32.85
CA GLU A 355 8.47 10.28 -34.08
C GLU A 355 8.27 11.62 -34.81
N LEU A 356 7.02 12.13 -34.82
CA LEU A 356 6.71 13.43 -35.38
C LEU A 356 7.37 14.57 -34.60
N ILE A 357 7.39 14.51 -33.26
CA ILE A 357 8.08 15.50 -32.42
C ILE A 357 9.58 15.51 -32.73
N VAL A 358 10.22 14.34 -32.84
CA VAL A 358 11.65 14.25 -33.19
C VAL A 358 11.92 14.85 -34.57
N LYS A 359 11.05 14.62 -35.55
CA LYS A 359 11.17 15.26 -36.87
C LYS A 359 11.03 16.78 -36.77
N LEU A 360 10.05 17.28 -36.02
CA LEU A 360 9.87 18.72 -35.79
C LEU A 360 11.07 19.36 -35.08
N GLU A 361 11.65 18.68 -34.09
CA GLU A 361 12.86 19.14 -33.40
C GLU A 361 14.06 19.19 -34.36
N HIS A 362 14.19 18.20 -35.24
CA HIS A 362 15.22 18.18 -36.27
C HIS A 362 15.05 19.31 -37.29
N ASP A 363 13.82 19.53 -37.76
CA ASP A 363 13.49 20.58 -38.73
C ASP A 363 13.72 21.98 -38.12
N LEU A 364 13.31 22.19 -36.86
CA LEU A 364 13.58 23.42 -36.11
C LEU A 364 15.09 23.65 -35.91
N GLY A 365 15.84 22.60 -35.56
CA GLY A 365 17.29 22.66 -35.46
C GLY A 365 17.95 23.05 -36.79
N THR A 366 17.44 22.53 -37.91
CA THR A 366 17.94 22.84 -39.25
C THR A 366 17.64 24.30 -39.64
N ILE A 367 16.45 24.82 -39.34
CA ILE A 367 16.09 26.23 -39.55
C ILE A 367 16.96 27.14 -38.67
N GLN A 368 17.23 26.74 -37.42
CA GLN A 368 18.07 27.50 -36.52
C GLN A 368 19.55 27.50 -36.95
N ALA A 369 20.03 26.41 -37.56
CA ALA A 369 21.34 26.34 -38.21
C ALA A 369 21.40 27.23 -39.46
N MET A 370 20.37 27.23 -40.31
CA MET A 370 20.32 28.08 -41.50
C MET A 370 20.20 29.58 -41.18
N SER A 371 19.57 29.95 -40.07
CA SER A 371 19.48 31.35 -39.60
C SER A 371 20.76 31.85 -38.91
N SER A 372 21.74 30.97 -38.66
CA SER A 372 23.04 31.33 -38.04
C SER A 372 24.16 31.68 -39.04
N LEU A 373 23.86 31.78 -40.33
CA LEU A 373 24.80 32.30 -41.33
C LEU A 373 25.01 33.82 -41.15
N PRO A 374 26.26 34.32 -41.01
CA PRO A 374 26.51 35.75 -40.81
C PRO A 374 26.18 36.53 -42.08
N ARG A 375 25.18 37.40 -42.01
CA ARG A 375 24.84 38.36 -43.07
C ARG A 375 25.91 39.48 -43.10
N PRO A 376 26.50 39.82 -44.26
CA PRO A 376 27.46 40.92 -44.34
C PRO A 376 26.78 42.27 -44.04
N GLN A 377 27.50 43.11 -43.30
CA GLN A 377 27.09 44.46 -42.91
C GLN A 377 26.68 45.31 -44.12
N ALA A 378 25.49 45.91 -44.07
CA ALA A 378 25.11 47.07 -44.86
C ALA A 378 23.96 47.82 -44.16
N ASP A 379 24.36 48.94 -43.54
CA ASP A 379 23.74 50.26 -43.41
C ASP A 379 22.21 50.47 -43.28
N GLY A 380 21.88 51.58 -42.61
CA GLY A 380 20.58 51.91 -42.01
C GLY A 380 19.37 51.98 -42.94
N SER A 381 18.18 51.75 -42.37
CA SER A 381 17.13 52.78 -42.22
C SER A 381 15.75 52.17 -41.90
N GLU A 382 15.11 52.84 -40.96
CA GLU A 382 13.67 53.07 -40.81
C GLU A 382 12.68 51.93 -40.50
N ILE A 383 12.16 52.07 -39.29
CA ILE A 383 10.88 51.61 -38.75
C ILE A 383 9.75 52.11 -39.68
N SER A 384 9.16 51.22 -40.49
CA SER A 384 7.79 51.33 -41.00
C SER A 384 7.39 50.06 -41.73
N ASN A 385 6.62 49.19 -41.08
CA ASN A 385 5.48 48.44 -41.66
C ASN A 385 5.07 47.28 -40.75
N MET A 386 4.31 47.61 -39.70
CA MET A 386 3.45 46.66 -39.00
C MET A 386 2.16 46.47 -39.81
N ARG A 387 2.28 45.89 -41.01
CA ARG A 387 1.15 45.35 -41.80
C ARG A 387 1.74 44.55 -42.95
N ASN A 388 1.74 43.22 -42.79
CA ASN A 388 1.73 42.17 -43.82
C ASN A 388 2.37 40.95 -43.18
N ILE A 389 1.54 40.16 -42.51
CA ILE A 389 1.80 38.75 -42.25
C ILE A 389 1.59 38.05 -43.59
N PRO A 390 2.59 37.45 -44.24
CA PRO A 390 2.35 36.58 -45.38
C PRO A 390 1.95 35.20 -44.85
N ASP A 391 0.74 34.78 -45.18
CA ASP A 391 0.14 33.50 -44.83
C ASP A 391 1.03 32.31 -45.30
N PRO A 392 1.41 31.37 -44.41
CA PRO A 392 2.24 30.21 -44.73
C PRO A 392 1.47 29.08 -45.46
N ILE A 393 0.52 29.44 -46.33
CA ILE A 393 -0.30 28.48 -47.09
C ILE A 393 0.12 28.39 -48.57
N LYS A 394 0.96 29.31 -49.06
CA LYS A 394 1.44 29.26 -50.45
C LYS A 394 2.72 28.44 -50.69
N GLU A 395 3.47 28.08 -49.64
CA GLU A 395 4.73 27.34 -49.81
C GLU A 395 4.54 25.81 -49.80
N ALA A 396 3.47 25.31 -49.17
CA ALA A 396 3.10 23.89 -49.23
C ALA A 396 2.61 23.45 -50.63
N SER A 397 2.18 24.40 -51.48
CA SER A 397 1.83 24.13 -52.88
C SER A 397 3.01 24.23 -53.84
N ALA A 398 4.16 24.77 -53.40
CA ALA A 398 5.35 24.94 -54.24
C ALA A 398 6.33 23.76 -54.18
N SER A 399 6.27 22.91 -53.15
CA SER A 399 7.16 21.74 -53.02
C SER A 399 6.74 20.51 -53.83
N PHE A 400 5.61 20.55 -54.57
CA PHE A 400 5.24 19.49 -55.50
C PHE A 400 5.69 19.77 -56.95
N ALA A 401 6.24 20.96 -57.24
CA ALA A 401 6.69 21.37 -58.58
C ALA A 401 8.21 21.21 -58.78
N GLY A 402 8.83 20.28 -58.05
CA GLY A 402 10.29 20.17 -57.94
C GLY A 402 10.88 18.83 -58.34
N LEU A 403 10.25 18.05 -59.24
CA LEU A 403 10.90 16.94 -59.96
C LEU A 403 10.20 16.78 -61.30
N GLY A 404 10.89 17.18 -62.36
CA GLY A 404 10.48 16.91 -63.73
C GLY A 404 10.49 15.40 -63.99
N VAL A 405 9.31 14.79 -63.93
CA VAL A 405 8.94 13.66 -64.78
C VAL A 405 7.56 13.97 -65.33
N SER A 406 7.47 14.16 -66.65
CA SER A 406 6.21 14.32 -67.38
C SER A 406 5.24 13.19 -67.05
N LEU A 407 4.07 13.52 -66.50
CA LEU A 407 2.87 12.69 -66.60
C LEU A 407 1.63 13.61 -66.62
N ASN A 408 1.05 13.73 -67.81
CA ASN A 408 -0.33 14.20 -67.99
C ASN A 408 -1.27 13.21 -67.31
N THR A 409 -1.98 13.60 -66.25
CA THR A 409 -3.26 12.99 -65.88
C THR A 409 -4.12 13.99 -65.12
N GLU A 410 -5.12 14.57 -65.79
CA GLU A 410 -6.19 15.35 -65.16
C GLU A 410 -7.01 14.41 -64.25
N LEU A 411 -7.10 14.71 -62.95
CA LEU A 411 -8.08 14.10 -62.05
C LEU A 411 -9.28 15.06 -61.86
N PRO A 412 -10.54 14.57 -61.84
CA PRO A 412 -11.72 15.44 -61.85
C PRO A 412 -11.91 16.24 -60.55
N GLN A 413 -12.17 17.54 -60.68
CA GLN A 413 -12.36 18.52 -59.60
C GLN A 413 -13.32 18.09 -58.47
N GLY A 414 -14.35 17.29 -58.77
CA GLY A 414 -15.32 16.82 -57.77
C GLY A 414 -14.75 15.84 -56.71
N GLN A 415 -13.62 15.19 -56.99
CA GLN A 415 -12.98 14.28 -56.03
C GLN A 415 -12.17 15.03 -54.97
N MET A 416 -11.64 16.20 -55.33
CA MET A 416 -10.86 17.08 -54.45
C MET A 416 -11.75 17.73 -53.38
N ASP A 417 -12.93 18.21 -53.79
CA ASP A 417 -13.92 18.81 -52.86
C ASP A 417 -14.48 17.78 -51.88
N SER A 418 -14.64 16.53 -52.34
CA SER A 418 -15.08 15.42 -51.48
C SER A 418 -14.01 15.05 -50.44
N LEU A 419 -12.73 15.03 -50.82
CA LEU A 419 -11.61 14.82 -49.90
C LEU A 419 -11.50 15.94 -48.86
N LEU A 420 -11.67 17.20 -49.25
CA LEU A 420 -11.67 18.34 -48.32
C LEU A 420 -12.85 18.31 -47.35
N ALA A 421 -14.03 17.88 -47.80
CA ALA A 421 -15.20 17.68 -46.94
C ALA A 421 -14.98 16.55 -45.92
N ILE A 422 -14.33 15.45 -46.34
CA ILE A 422 -14.00 14.34 -45.45
C ILE A 422 -12.99 14.77 -44.40
N ILE A 423 -11.91 15.45 -44.80
CA ILE A 423 -10.85 15.91 -43.89
C ILE A 423 -11.37 16.96 -42.90
N SER A 424 -12.21 17.90 -43.36
CA SER A 424 -12.84 18.88 -42.47
C SER A 424 -13.77 18.23 -41.45
N SER A 425 -14.56 17.23 -41.87
CA SER A 425 -15.42 16.46 -40.95
C SER A 425 -14.62 15.65 -39.94
N GLN A 426 -13.49 15.06 -40.35
CA GLN A 426 -12.60 14.33 -39.45
C GLN A 426 -11.95 15.27 -38.44
N ARG A 427 -11.48 16.44 -38.89
CA ARG A 427 -10.91 17.48 -38.01
C ARG A 427 -11.93 17.95 -36.97
N GLU A 428 -13.19 18.12 -37.37
CA GLU A 428 -14.25 18.53 -36.45
C GLU A 428 -14.57 17.43 -35.42
N ARG A 429 -14.60 16.16 -35.84
CA ARG A 429 -14.76 15.02 -34.94
C ARG A 429 -13.61 14.90 -33.93
N PHE A 430 -12.36 15.09 -34.38
CA PHE A 430 -11.21 15.09 -33.48
C PHE A 430 -11.24 16.26 -32.49
N ARG A 431 -11.67 17.45 -32.93
CA ARG A 431 -11.85 18.60 -32.05
C ARG A 431 -12.91 18.33 -30.99
N SER A 432 -14.07 17.78 -31.37
CA SER A 432 -15.14 17.41 -30.43
C SER A 432 -14.66 16.38 -29.42
N ARG A 433 -14.01 15.30 -29.87
CA ARG A 433 -13.50 14.25 -28.98
C ARG A 433 -12.42 14.77 -28.03
N ASN A 434 -11.56 15.68 -28.50
CA ASN A 434 -10.54 16.28 -27.63
C ASN A 434 -11.18 17.19 -26.57
N GLN A 435 -12.23 17.93 -26.94
CA GLN A 435 -12.99 18.75 -25.99
C GLN A 435 -13.74 17.90 -24.95
N GLU A 436 -14.32 16.77 -25.35
CA GLU A 436 -14.95 15.80 -24.45
C GLU A 436 -13.94 15.20 -23.47
N LEU A 437 -12.77 14.77 -23.97
CA LEU A 437 -11.69 14.24 -23.13
C LEU A 437 -11.12 15.30 -22.17
N GLU A 438 -11.02 16.56 -22.59
CA GLU A 438 -10.62 17.65 -21.70
C GLU A 438 -11.64 17.89 -20.57
N VAL A 439 -12.94 17.76 -20.86
CA VAL A 439 -14.01 17.89 -19.86
C VAL A 439 -13.97 16.71 -18.89
N GLU A 440 -13.81 15.49 -19.38
CA GLU A 440 -13.69 14.28 -18.55
C GLU A 440 -12.43 14.30 -17.67
N ASN A 441 -11.30 14.78 -18.21
CA ASN A 441 -10.08 14.92 -17.41
C ASN A 441 -10.26 15.95 -16.30
N ARG A 442 -10.92 17.09 -16.58
CA ARG A 442 -11.25 18.08 -15.56
C ARG A 442 -12.20 17.52 -14.49
N SER A 443 -13.20 16.72 -14.87
CA SER A 443 -14.13 16.11 -13.90
C SER A 443 -13.43 15.07 -13.03
N LEU A 444 -12.57 14.21 -13.60
CA LEU A 444 -11.76 13.25 -12.85
C LEU A 444 -10.81 13.96 -11.86
N GLN A 445 -10.16 15.04 -12.28
CA GLN A 445 -9.30 15.84 -11.40
C GLN A 445 -10.09 16.44 -10.22
N GLN A 446 -11.30 16.97 -10.47
CA GLN A 446 -12.18 17.46 -9.40
C GLN A 446 -12.60 16.34 -8.44
N THR A 447 -12.90 15.15 -8.96
CA THR A 447 -13.30 13.99 -8.15
C THR A 447 -12.14 13.51 -7.27
N MET A 448 -10.93 13.45 -7.81
CA MET A 448 -9.72 13.12 -7.04
C MET A 448 -9.49 14.15 -5.92
N GLN A 449 -9.64 15.44 -6.21
CA GLN A 449 -9.46 16.48 -5.21
C GLN A 449 -10.52 16.42 -4.09
N ALA A 450 -11.78 16.09 -4.44
CA ALA A 450 -12.84 15.90 -3.47
C ALA A 450 -12.57 14.69 -2.54
N LEU A 451 -12.18 13.54 -3.10
CA LEU A 451 -11.81 12.35 -2.33
C LEU A 451 -10.58 12.59 -1.44
N GLN A 452 -9.61 13.37 -1.91
CA GLN A 452 -8.44 13.75 -1.13
C GLN A 452 -8.83 14.59 0.09
N ASN A 453 -9.72 15.58 -0.11
CA ASN A 453 -10.24 16.42 0.97
C ASN A 453 -11.06 15.60 1.97
N GLU A 454 -11.85 14.63 1.51
CA GLU A 454 -12.61 13.73 2.37
C GLU A 454 -11.70 12.83 3.21
N LEU A 455 -10.65 12.26 2.60
CA LEU A 455 -9.62 11.49 3.32
C LEU A 455 -8.92 12.32 4.39
N ASP A 456 -8.58 13.57 4.08
CA ASP A 456 -7.92 14.46 5.05
C ASP A 456 -8.88 14.91 6.16
N SER A 457 -10.18 15.11 5.85
CA SER A 457 -11.22 15.36 6.85
C SER A 457 -11.41 14.16 7.77
N LEU A 458 -11.55 12.95 7.22
CA LEU A 458 -11.69 11.71 7.99
C LEU A 458 -10.45 11.45 8.87
N ARG A 459 -9.24 11.74 8.37
CA ARG A 459 -8.02 11.69 9.19
C ARG A 459 -8.07 12.68 10.34
N ALA A 460 -8.47 13.92 10.10
CA ALA A 460 -8.57 14.93 11.14
C ALA A 460 -9.61 14.55 12.20
N ASP A 461 -10.75 13.99 11.79
CA ASP A 461 -11.80 13.56 12.71
C ASP A 461 -11.42 12.29 13.46
N ASN A 462 -10.74 11.34 12.83
CA ASN A 462 -10.17 10.16 13.50
C ASN A 462 -9.14 10.57 14.56
N ILE A 463 -8.30 11.57 14.28
CA ILE A 463 -7.36 12.12 15.27
C ILE A 463 -8.12 12.75 16.44
N LYS A 464 -9.15 13.58 16.20
CA LYS A 464 -9.98 14.14 17.28
C LYS A 464 -10.74 13.08 18.07
N LEU A 465 -11.19 12.01 17.41
CA LEU A 465 -11.87 10.89 18.05
C LEU A 465 -10.88 10.15 18.97
N TYR A 466 -9.65 9.95 18.50
CA TYR A 466 -8.56 9.40 19.28
C TYR A 466 -8.22 10.29 20.49
N GLU A 467 -8.18 11.61 20.32
CA GLU A 467 -8.01 12.58 21.43
C GLU A 467 -9.11 12.41 22.49
N LYS A 468 -10.37 12.29 22.06
CA LYS A 468 -11.51 12.03 22.96
C LYS A 468 -11.42 10.67 23.65
N ILE A 469 -11.04 9.62 22.93
CA ILE A 469 -10.86 8.27 23.49
C ILE A 469 -9.73 8.27 24.53
N LYS A 470 -8.60 8.93 24.24
CA LYS A 470 -7.47 9.07 25.17
C LYS A 470 -7.84 9.92 26.40
N PHE A 471 -8.67 10.95 26.21
CA PHE A 471 -9.22 11.75 27.31
C PHE A 471 -10.25 10.97 28.16
N LEU A 472 -10.96 10.00 27.58
CA LEU A 472 -11.86 9.11 28.32
C LEU A 472 -11.11 7.95 29.01
N GLN A 473 -10.01 7.47 28.40
CA GLN A 473 -9.12 6.47 28.99
C GLN A 473 -8.23 7.00 30.13
N SER A 474 -8.12 8.33 30.29
CA SER A 474 -7.43 8.93 31.44
C SER A 474 -8.26 8.88 32.73
N TYR A 475 -9.54 8.45 32.65
CA TYR A 475 -10.26 7.94 33.82
C TYR A 475 -9.86 6.47 34.05
N PRO A 476 -9.47 6.08 35.28
CA PRO A 476 -8.87 4.77 35.52
C PRO A 476 -9.94 3.67 35.46
N GLY A 477 -10.09 3.04 34.29
CA GLY A 477 -10.93 1.87 34.06
C GLY A 477 -10.35 0.99 32.95
N LYS A 478 -9.74 -0.13 33.34
CA LYS A 478 -9.10 -1.18 32.53
C LYS A 478 -9.68 -1.41 31.12
N ALA A 479 -8.81 -1.42 30.10
CA ALA A 479 -8.81 -2.44 29.05
C ALA A 479 -7.45 -2.45 28.34
N GLY A 480 -6.76 -3.59 28.40
CA GLY A 480 -5.52 -3.86 27.66
C GLY A 480 -5.84 -4.49 26.31
N GLY A 481 -5.17 -3.99 25.27
CA GLY A 481 -5.21 -4.49 23.90
C GLY A 481 -4.41 -3.53 23.03
N SER A 482 -3.14 -3.87 22.76
CA SER A 482 -2.25 -3.04 21.93
C SER A 482 -2.61 -3.22 20.45
N ASP A 483 -3.50 -2.36 19.95
CA ASP A 483 -3.87 -2.30 18.53
C ASP A 483 -2.93 -1.36 17.75
N ASP A 484 -2.42 -1.81 16.60
CA ASP A 484 -1.43 -1.09 15.78
C ASP A 484 -1.99 0.23 15.21
N THR A 485 -3.31 0.28 14.99
CA THR A 485 -3.99 1.50 14.55
C THR A 485 -3.95 2.61 15.62
N VAL A 486 -4.10 2.21 16.89
CA VAL A 486 -4.00 3.09 18.07
C VAL A 486 -2.57 3.62 18.22
N MET A 487 -1.55 2.79 17.99
CA MET A 487 -0.15 3.22 18.01
C MET A 487 0.15 4.26 16.91
N ARG A 488 -0.40 4.09 15.71
CA ARG A 488 -0.21 5.03 14.59
C ARG A 488 -0.82 6.40 14.89
N TYR A 489 -2.06 6.45 15.37
CA TYR A 489 -2.71 7.71 15.75
C TYR A 489 -2.13 8.30 17.05
N SER A 490 -1.65 7.47 17.99
CA SER A 490 -0.90 7.92 19.17
C SER A 490 0.37 8.66 18.78
N SER A 491 1.16 8.12 17.84
CA SER A 491 2.40 8.76 17.39
C SER A 491 2.14 10.10 16.69
N GLN A 492 1.05 10.21 15.90
CA GLN A 492 0.67 11.46 15.22
C GLN A 492 0.15 12.53 16.21
N TYR A 493 -0.52 12.10 17.28
CA TYR A 493 -0.95 12.97 18.37
C TYR A 493 0.24 13.48 19.19
N GLU A 494 1.17 12.59 19.59
CA GLU A 494 2.37 12.96 20.34
C GLU A 494 3.32 13.87 19.52
N GLU A 495 3.40 13.66 18.20
CA GLU A 495 4.18 14.52 17.30
C GLU A 495 3.60 15.94 17.17
N ARG A 496 2.29 16.14 17.42
CA ARG A 496 1.66 17.47 17.48
C ARG A 496 1.79 18.15 18.84
N LEU A 497 2.01 17.40 19.92
CA LEU A 497 2.05 17.89 21.29
C LEU A 497 3.43 18.35 21.76
N ASP A 498 4.52 17.86 21.15
CA ASP A 498 5.88 18.27 21.51
C ASP A 498 6.57 19.07 20.39
N PRO A 499 6.55 20.42 20.47
CA PRO A 499 7.23 21.29 19.52
C PRO A 499 8.73 20.99 19.39
N PHE A 500 9.38 20.47 20.45
CA PHE A 500 10.81 20.20 20.46
C PHE A 500 11.18 18.87 19.78
N ALA A 501 10.26 17.91 19.71
CA ALA A 501 10.47 16.69 18.94
C ALA A 501 10.60 16.99 17.44
N SER A 502 9.73 17.85 16.91
CA SER A 502 9.78 18.30 15.51
C SER A 502 11.06 19.13 15.22
N PHE A 503 11.49 19.96 16.16
CA PHE A 503 12.73 20.73 16.08
C PHE A 503 13.95 19.83 16.11
N SER A 504 14.01 18.85 17.01
CA SER A 504 15.14 17.90 17.11
C SER A 504 15.26 17.01 15.87
N LYS A 505 14.13 16.60 15.26
CA LYS A 505 14.11 15.88 13.97
C LYS A 505 14.63 16.77 12.85
N ARG A 506 14.15 18.02 12.73
CA ARG A 506 14.63 18.98 11.73
C ARG A 506 16.11 19.32 11.89
N GLU A 507 16.58 19.43 13.13
CA GLU A 507 17.99 19.71 13.44
C GLU A 507 18.89 18.52 13.11
N ARG A 508 18.45 17.29 13.41
CA ARG A 508 19.12 16.06 12.95
C ARG A 508 19.15 15.97 11.41
N GLN A 509 18.07 16.38 10.75
CA GLN A 509 17.97 16.37 9.29
C GLN A 509 18.84 17.45 8.63
N ARG A 510 18.96 18.64 9.24
CA ARG A 510 19.92 19.67 8.82
C ARG A 510 21.36 19.20 8.96
N ARG A 511 21.72 18.59 10.11
CA ARG A 511 23.05 17.98 10.30
C ARG A 511 23.32 16.83 9.33
N TYR A 512 22.31 16.02 9.03
CA TYR A 512 22.42 14.98 8.01
C TYR A 512 22.64 15.55 6.61
N LEU A 513 21.97 16.64 6.25
CA LEU A 513 22.13 17.29 4.96
C LEU A 513 23.48 18.02 4.84
N SER A 514 24.02 18.57 5.94
CA SER A 514 25.33 19.23 5.98
C SER A 514 26.52 18.26 5.93
N LEU A 515 26.30 16.95 6.02
CA LEU A 515 27.35 15.94 5.91
C LEU A 515 27.77 15.72 4.46
N SER A 516 29.08 15.50 4.26
CA SER A 516 29.67 15.18 2.96
C SER A 516 29.04 13.90 2.38
N PRO A 517 28.95 13.74 1.04
CA PRO A 517 28.43 12.52 0.42
C PRO A 517 29.11 11.23 0.93
N TRP A 518 30.40 11.31 1.26
CA TRP A 518 31.17 10.21 1.82
C TRP A 518 30.78 9.90 3.26
N ASP A 519 30.59 10.92 4.10
CA ASP A 519 30.13 10.74 5.48
C ASP A 519 28.72 10.16 5.54
N LYS A 520 27.85 10.52 4.58
CA LYS A 520 26.51 9.94 4.42
C LYS A 520 26.57 8.46 4.07
N ALA A 521 27.49 8.06 3.21
CA ALA A 521 27.72 6.66 2.86
C ALA A 521 28.30 5.85 4.04
N THR A 522 29.21 6.44 4.82
CA THR A 522 29.74 5.78 6.02
C THR A 522 28.69 5.67 7.12
N LEU A 523 27.84 6.68 7.30
CA LEU A 523 26.73 6.64 8.26
C LEU A 523 25.63 5.66 7.85
N SER A 524 25.33 5.53 6.55
CA SER A 524 24.37 4.54 6.06
C SER A 524 24.93 3.12 6.24
N LEU A 525 26.21 2.90 5.90
CA LEU A 525 26.89 1.63 6.11
C LEU A 525 26.97 1.28 7.59
N GLY A 526 27.31 2.24 8.45
CA GLY A 526 27.33 2.08 9.90
C GLY A 526 25.95 1.74 10.46
N ARG A 527 24.88 2.40 9.99
CA ARG A 527 23.52 2.11 10.43
C ARG A 527 23.06 0.70 10.01
N VAL A 528 23.42 0.25 8.81
CA VAL A 528 23.13 -1.12 8.32
C VAL A 528 23.89 -2.17 9.12
N ILE A 529 25.16 -1.91 9.46
CA ILE A 529 25.95 -2.82 10.28
C ILE A 529 25.38 -2.88 11.71
N LEU A 530 24.99 -1.75 12.31
CA LEU A 530 24.48 -1.71 13.69
C LEU A 530 23.02 -2.18 13.83
N SER A 531 22.18 -2.05 12.80
CA SER A 531 20.77 -2.41 12.88
C SER A 531 20.52 -3.92 12.84
N ASN A 532 21.40 -4.68 12.19
CA ASN A 532 21.20 -6.11 11.98
C ASN A 532 22.19 -6.97 12.79
N LYS A 533 21.69 -7.91 13.59
CA LYS A 533 22.50 -8.85 14.39
C LYS A 533 23.43 -9.71 13.52
N MET A 534 22.99 -10.10 12.33
CA MET A 534 23.83 -10.85 11.37
C MET A 534 24.94 -9.98 10.78
N ALA A 535 24.63 -8.73 10.42
CA ALA A 535 25.62 -7.80 9.87
C ALA A 535 26.73 -7.47 10.89
N ARG A 536 26.39 -7.33 12.18
CA ARG A 536 27.37 -7.18 13.26
C ARG A 536 28.31 -8.38 13.37
N THR A 537 27.76 -9.58 13.25
CA THR A 537 28.53 -10.84 13.33
C THR A 537 29.49 -10.96 12.15
N VAL A 538 29.03 -10.67 10.93
CA VAL A 538 29.88 -10.67 9.73
C VAL A 538 30.97 -9.61 9.81
N ALA A 539 30.64 -8.39 10.25
CA ALA A 539 31.63 -7.32 10.41
C ALA A 539 32.71 -7.68 11.43
N PHE A 540 32.36 -8.35 12.54
CA PHE A 540 33.32 -8.84 13.53
C PHE A 540 34.28 -9.90 12.96
N PHE A 541 33.77 -10.87 12.21
CA PHE A 541 34.63 -11.87 11.57
C PHE A 541 35.49 -11.27 10.46
N TYR A 542 34.95 -10.30 9.71
CA TYR A 542 35.68 -9.58 8.69
C TYR A 542 36.85 -8.78 9.28
N THR A 543 36.64 -8.05 10.38
CA THR A 543 37.72 -7.31 11.05
C THR A 543 38.75 -8.27 11.63
N LEU A 544 38.33 -9.38 12.24
CA LEU A 544 39.25 -10.41 12.75
C LEU A 544 40.11 -11.01 11.63
N PHE A 545 39.50 -11.35 10.49
CA PHE A 545 40.21 -11.86 9.32
C PHE A 545 41.23 -10.84 8.79
N LEU A 546 40.85 -9.57 8.71
CA LEU A 546 41.73 -8.49 8.26
C LEU A 546 42.92 -8.33 9.21
N HIS A 547 42.71 -8.42 10.53
CA HIS A 547 43.80 -8.41 11.51
C HIS A 547 44.73 -9.62 11.36
N CYS A 548 44.19 -10.82 11.16
CA CYS A 548 44.99 -12.01 10.88
C CYS A 548 45.82 -11.84 9.60
N LEU A 549 45.24 -11.27 8.55
CA LEU A 549 45.93 -11.01 7.29
C LEU A 549 47.07 -10.00 7.47
N VAL A 550 46.81 -8.89 8.17
CA VAL A 550 47.86 -7.91 8.50
C VAL A 550 48.97 -8.55 9.32
N PHE A 551 48.64 -9.38 10.31
CA PHE A 551 49.62 -10.08 11.12
C PHE A 551 50.47 -11.05 10.28
N LEU A 552 49.85 -11.79 9.35
CA LEU A 552 50.56 -12.68 8.42
C LEU A 552 51.50 -11.92 7.47
N VAL A 553 51.06 -10.76 6.95
CA VAL A 553 51.89 -9.91 6.10
C VAL A 553 53.08 -9.39 6.89
N LEU A 554 52.85 -8.84 8.09
CA LEU A 554 53.91 -8.33 8.97
C LEU A 554 54.87 -9.44 9.41
N TYR A 555 54.36 -10.62 9.70
CA TYR A 555 55.17 -11.80 10.03
C TYR A 555 56.05 -12.18 8.84
N LYS A 556 55.49 -12.27 7.64
CA LYS A 556 56.26 -12.59 6.43
C LYS A 556 57.35 -11.55 6.14
N THR A 557 57.04 -10.27 6.29
CA THR A 557 58.03 -9.19 6.08
C THR A 557 59.14 -9.26 7.13
N ALA A 558 58.79 -9.43 8.40
CA ALA A 558 59.77 -9.54 9.49
C ALA A 558 60.65 -10.80 9.34
N TRP A 559 60.06 -11.93 8.95
CA TRP A 559 60.77 -13.18 8.70
C TRP A 559 61.74 -13.06 7.51
N SER A 560 61.29 -12.46 6.40
CA SER A 560 62.13 -12.22 5.23
C SER A 560 63.31 -11.29 5.55
N GLU A 561 63.06 -10.25 6.36
CA GLU A 561 64.11 -9.32 6.79
C GLU A 561 65.12 -10.00 7.74
N SER A 562 64.63 -10.85 8.65
CA SER A 562 65.50 -11.63 9.55
C SER A 562 66.44 -12.56 8.76
N ILE A 563 65.91 -13.31 7.79
CA ILE A 563 66.73 -14.18 6.93
C ILE A 563 67.79 -13.36 6.16
N GLY A 564 67.41 -12.17 5.67
CA GLY A 564 68.35 -11.27 5.02
C GLY A 564 69.50 -10.85 5.94
N ARG A 565 69.19 -10.49 7.19
CA ARG A 565 70.19 -10.15 8.22
C ARG A 565 71.07 -11.33 8.61
N ASP A 566 70.51 -12.53 8.72
CA ASP A 566 71.28 -13.74 9.05
C ASP A 566 72.24 -14.12 7.91
N CYS A 567 71.80 -13.95 6.65
CA CYS A 567 72.64 -14.19 5.47
C CYS A 567 73.80 -13.19 5.39
N THR A 568 73.55 -11.89 5.63
CA THR A 568 74.62 -10.87 5.63
C THR A 568 75.60 -11.10 6.78
N ALA A 569 75.12 -11.45 7.97
CA ALA A 569 75.96 -11.80 9.11
C ALA A 569 76.81 -13.05 8.82
N PHE A 570 76.23 -14.08 8.18
CA PHE A 570 76.95 -15.29 7.77
C PHE A 570 78.03 -14.99 6.72
N CYS A 571 77.71 -14.20 5.69
CA CYS A 571 78.68 -13.77 4.67
C CYS A 571 79.82 -12.94 5.28
N ALA A 572 79.51 -12.00 6.17
CA ALA A 572 80.52 -11.20 6.87
C ALA A 572 81.44 -12.06 7.74
N LYS A 573 80.88 -13.02 8.49
CA LYS A 573 81.65 -13.98 9.28
C LYS A 573 82.55 -14.84 8.40
N LYS A 574 82.03 -15.38 7.30
CA LYS A 574 82.81 -16.22 6.37
C LYS A 574 83.94 -15.43 5.69
N TYR A 575 83.70 -14.17 5.36
CA TYR A 575 84.74 -13.27 4.83
C TYR A 575 85.81 -12.97 5.88
N SER A 576 85.41 -12.67 7.12
CA SER A 576 86.32 -12.48 8.25
C SER A 576 87.18 -13.72 8.51
N ASP A 577 86.57 -14.91 8.53
CA ASP A 577 87.26 -16.18 8.71
C ASP A 577 88.25 -16.46 7.56
N HIS A 578 87.87 -16.12 6.31
CA HIS A 578 88.78 -16.23 5.16
C HIS A 578 89.95 -15.25 5.27
N LEU A 579 89.69 -14.01 5.68
CA LEU A 579 90.73 -12.99 5.86
C LEU A 579 91.74 -13.42 6.93
N HIS A 580 91.26 -13.88 8.09
CA HIS A 580 92.10 -14.46 9.14
C HIS A 580 92.92 -15.66 8.63
N ARG A 581 92.28 -16.58 7.90
CA ARG A 581 92.92 -17.83 7.50
C ARG A 581 93.97 -17.69 6.39
N PHE A 582 93.80 -16.71 5.50
CA PHE A 582 94.62 -16.58 4.29
C PHE A 582 95.46 -15.30 4.22
N HIS A 583 95.14 -14.25 4.97
CA HIS A 583 95.82 -12.95 4.88
C HIS A 583 96.44 -12.45 6.19
N GLU A 584 96.26 -13.13 7.32
CA GLU A 584 96.81 -12.67 8.61
C GLU A 584 98.34 -12.87 8.74
N ASN A 585 98.97 -13.60 7.80
CA ASN A 585 100.42 -13.78 7.74
C ASN A 585 101.12 -12.97 6.62
N ASP A 586 100.40 -12.17 5.83
CA ASP A 586 101.03 -11.26 4.87
C ASP A 586 101.44 -9.95 5.56
N GLN A 587 102.49 -10.03 6.38
CA GLN A 587 103.32 -8.85 6.68
C GLN A 587 104.04 -8.43 5.40
N ASN A 588 103.39 -7.63 4.55
CA ASN A 588 104.00 -6.65 3.63
C ASN A 588 102.94 -6.03 2.73
N LEU A 589 102.20 -5.05 3.25
CA LEU A 589 101.78 -3.84 2.52
C LEU A 589 101.26 -2.78 3.49
#